data_AF-A0A285NN24-F1
#
_entry.id   AF-A0A285NN24-F1
#
_cell.length_a   1.000
_cell.length_b   1.000
_cell.length_c   1.000
_cell.angle_alpha   90.00
_cell.angle_beta   90.00
_cell.angle_gamma   90.00
#
_symmetry.space_group_name_H-M   'P 1'
#
loop_
_entity.id
_entity.type
_entity.pdbx_description
1 polymer ?
#
loop_
_entity_poly.entity_id
_entity_poly.type
_entity_poly.pdbx_seq_one_letter_code
_entity_poly.pdbx_strand_id
1 'polypeptide(L)'
;MNAFDLERLIKGLGETQSELASAGLVRTNDLIKYSPDDDFFYLEPDLGLELSFSAESGKFVELHVVLSSVLPNIAAYTGELPRPFGTPLSRERLQVLLGDALLYTGPITLPKPIGATGGTEVFQERGIYGDDIYIYVSYRRDMAISKLTFCLDKPTV
;
A
#
# COMPACT_ATOMS: atom_id res chain seq x y z
N MET A 1 11.15 -0.92 -10.11
CA MET A 1 11.25 -1.32 -8.69
C MET A 1 11.36 -2.83 -8.63
N ASN A 2 12.27 -3.38 -7.83
CA ASN A 2 12.32 -4.83 -7.53
C ASN A 2 11.84 -5.11 -6.10
N ALA A 3 11.78 -6.38 -5.69
CA ALA A 3 11.35 -6.75 -4.34
C ALA A 3 12.23 -6.15 -3.23
N PHE A 4 13.54 -6.02 -3.44
CA PHE A 4 14.46 -5.44 -2.46
C PHE A 4 14.22 -3.95 -2.27
N ASP A 5 14.01 -3.20 -3.35
CA ASP A 5 13.67 -1.78 -3.27
C ASP A 5 12.32 -1.57 -2.59
N LEU A 6 11.34 -2.44 -2.88
CA LEU A 6 10.02 -2.39 -2.26
C LEU A 6 10.05 -2.71 -0.76
N GLU A 7 10.86 -3.69 -0.33
CA GLU A 7 11.13 -3.94 1.10
C GLU A 7 11.73 -2.71 1.79
N ARG A 8 12.71 -2.06 1.14
CA ARG A 8 13.32 -0.84 1.68
C ARG A 8 12.34 0.32 1.73
N LEU A 9 11.42 0.44 0.78
CA LEU A 9 10.33 1.40 0.85
C LEU A 9 9.44 1.12 2.06
N ILE A 10 8.96 -0.10 2.27
CA ILE A 10 8.11 -0.43 3.43
C ILE A 10 8.84 -0.07 4.74
N LYS A 11 10.13 -0.39 4.86
CA LYS A 11 10.96 -0.04 6.03
C LYS A 11 11.21 1.46 6.19
N GLY A 12 11.12 2.21 5.09
CA GLY A 12 11.29 3.66 5.07
C GLY A 12 10.03 4.43 5.47
N LEU A 13 8.93 3.77 5.81
CA LEU A 13 7.75 4.44 6.38
C LEU A 13 8.18 5.32 7.58
N GLY A 14 7.78 6.59 7.56
CA GLY A 14 8.20 7.62 8.52
C GLY A 14 9.43 8.45 8.07
N GLU A 15 10.08 8.10 6.97
CA GLU A 15 11.14 8.91 6.34
C GLU A 15 10.55 10.04 5.48
N THR A 16 11.36 11.04 5.17
CA THR A 16 11.05 12.12 4.23
C THR A 16 11.39 11.70 2.79
N GLN A 17 10.87 12.42 1.80
CA GLN A 17 11.24 12.20 0.40
C GLN A 17 12.76 12.33 0.18
N SER A 18 13.42 13.26 0.88
CA SER A 18 14.87 13.48 0.78
C SER A 18 15.67 12.28 1.30
N GLU A 19 15.25 11.70 2.42
CA GLU A 19 15.86 10.48 2.99
C GLU A 19 15.72 9.30 2.02
N LEU A 20 14.51 9.07 1.50
CA LEU A 20 14.24 8.03 0.49
C LEU A 20 15.04 8.25 -0.81
N ALA A 21 15.21 9.50 -1.25
CA ALA A 21 15.98 9.83 -2.43
C ALA A 21 17.49 9.61 -2.21
N SER A 22 18.01 9.97 -1.03
CA SER A 22 19.40 9.72 -0.66
C SER A 22 19.73 8.22 -0.62
N ALA A 23 18.72 7.40 -0.27
CA ALA A 23 18.76 5.94 -0.28
C ALA A 23 18.63 5.32 -1.68
N GLY A 24 18.37 6.13 -2.71
CA GLY A 24 18.19 5.73 -4.10
C GLY A 24 16.83 5.08 -4.41
N LEU A 25 15.86 5.16 -3.51
CA LEU A 25 14.55 4.48 -3.65
C LEU A 25 13.57 5.27 -4.50
N VAL A 26 13.67 6.59 -4.47
CA VAL A 26 12.84 7.50 -5.25
C VAL A 26 13.69 8.59 -5.88
N ARG A 27 13.17 9.24 -6.91
CA ARG A 27 13.75 10.48 -7.41
C ARG A 27 13.13 11.66 -6.67
N THR A 28 13.90 12.72 -6.50
CA THR A 28 13.38 14.05 -6.13
C THR A 28 12.60 14.61 -7.33
N ASN A 29 11.41 14.07 -7.54
CA ASN A 29 10.44 14.57 -8.51
C ASN A 29 9.41 15.43 -7.77
N ASP A 30 8.67 16.22 -8.54
CA ASP A 30 7.57 17.02 -8.01
C ASP A 30 6.50 16.08 -7.44
N LEU A 31 6.26 16.22 -6.14
CA LEU A 31 5.14 15.58 -5.48
C LEU A 31 3.83 16.10 -6.08
N ILE A 32 2.88 15.20 -6.28
CA ILE A 32 1.57 15.50 -6.85
C ILE A 32 0.61 15.83 -5.70
N LYS A 33 -0.31 16.77 -5.93
CA LYS A 33 -1.46 17.00 -5.06
C LYS A 33 -2.73 16.83 -5.87
N TYR A 34 -3.63 15.92 -5.46
CA TYR A 34 -4.87 15.67 -6.20
C TYR A 34 -5.90 16.78 -6.01
N SER A 35 -5.85 17.51 -4.90
CA SER A 35 -6.68 18.68 -4.60
C SER A 35 -5.91 19.69 -3.75
N PRO A 36 -6.16 21.00 -3.85
CA PRO A 36 -5.51 22.00 -2.99
C PRO A 36 -5.65 21.73 -1.49
N ASP A 37 -6.74 21.09 -1.07
CA ASP A 37 -7.06 20.82 0.34
C ASP A 37 -6.65 19.41 0.80
N ASP A 38 -5.95 18.65 -0.04
CA ASP A 38 -5.52 17.29 0.30
C ASP A 38 -4.51 17.29 1.46
N ASP A 39 -4.65 16.33 2.38
CA ASP A 39 -3.77 16.16 3.53
C ASP A 39 -2.47 15.43 3.15
N PHE A 40 -2.37 14.98 1.89
CA PHE A 40 -1.23 14.23 1.37
C PHE A 40 -0.66 14.82 0.08
N PHE A 41 0.62 14.52 -0.10
CA PHE A 41 1.37 14.64 -1.34
C PHE A 41 1.67 13.24 -1.86
N TYR A 42 1.62 13.04 -3.17
CA TYR A 42 1.74 11.71 -3.78
C TYR A 42 2.97 11.62 -4.68
N LEU A 43 3.55 10.43 -4.74
CA LEU A 43 4.64 10.11 -5.66
C LEU A 43 4.43 8.72 -6.26
N GLU A 44 4.55 8.62 -7.58
CA GLU A 44 4.49 7.36 -8.30
C GLU A 44 5.90 6.97 -8.78
N PRO A 45 6.65 6.15 -8.02
CA PRO A 45 8.01 5.79 -8.40
C PRO A 45 8.06 4.66 -9.45
N ASP A 46 6.97 3.91 -9.61
CA ASP A 46 6.81 2.87 -10.64
C ASP A 46 5.33 2.61 -10.91
N LEU A 47 5.02 1.91 -12.00
CA LEU A 47 3.65 1.53 -12.36
C LEU A 47 3.00 0.69 -11.26
N GLY A 48 1.82 1.13 -10.81
CA GLY A 48 1.06 0.47 -9.76
C GLY A 48 1.61 0.66 -8.34
N LEU A 49 2.59 1.55 -8.17
CA LEU A 49 3.10 1.98 -6.87
C LEU A 49 2.79 3.46 -6.64
N GLU A 50 2.26 3.78 -5.47
CA GLU A 50 2.02 5.17 -5.04
C GLU A 50 2.45 5.31 -3.58
N LEU A 51 3.19 6.39 -3.30
CA LEU A 51 3.61 6.78 -1.96
C LEU A 51 2.83 8.03 -1.56
N SER A 52 2.26 8.02 -0.37
CA SER A 52 1.62 9.17 0.26
C SER A 52 2.55 9.78 1.31
N PHE A 53 2.71 11.08 1.25
CA PHE A 53 3.47 11.89 2.21
C PHE A 53 2.52 12.84 2.91
N SER A 54 2.51 12.85 4.25
CA SER A 54 1.73 13.81 5.05
C SER A 54 2.12 15.24 4.69
N ALA A 55 1.14 16.08 4.35
CA ALA A 55 1.38 17.49 4.04
C ALA A 55 1.81 18.29 5.27
N GLU A 56 1.40 17.86 6.47
CA GLU A 56 1.78 18.48 7.75
C GLU A 56 3.24 18.18 8.12
N SER A 57 3.65 16.92 8.06
CA SER A 57 4.95 16.47 8.57
C SER A 57 6.01 16.24 7.48
N GLY A 58 5.59 16.16 6.21
CA GLY A 58 6.44 15.78 5.09
C GLY A 58 6.90 14.31 5.12
N LYS A 59 6.35 13.50 6.03
CA LYS A 59 6.74 12.09 6.19
C LYS A 59 5.94 11.17 5.27
N PHE A 60 6.62 10.19 4.70
CA PHE A 60 6.04 9.08 3.96
C PHE A 60 5.28 8.17 4.91
N VAL A 61 3.97 8.07 4.71
CA VAL A 61 3.03 7.44 5.65
C VAL A 61 2.29 6.25 5.08
N GLU A 62 2.16 6.16 3.75
CA GLU A 62 1.48 5.05 3.10
C GLU A 62 2.13 4.67 1.78
N LEU A 63 2.29 3.36 1.56
CA LEU A 63 2.64 2.78 0.26
C LEU A 63 1.49 1.93 -0.25
N HIS A 64 0.97 2.28 -1.42
CA HIS A 64 -0.03 1.51 -2.14
C HIS A 64 0.64 0.67 -3.24
N VAL A 65 0.32 -0.62 -3.27
CA VAL A 65 0.79 -1.58 -4.27
C VAL A 65 -0.41 -2.23 -4.95
N VAL A 66 -0.68 -1.82 -6.19
CA VAL A 66 -1.81 -2.33 -6.98
C VAL A 66 -1.42 -3.67 -7.62
N LEU A 67 -2.03 -4.76 -7.19
CA LEU A 67 -1.76 -6.12 -7.71
C LEU A 67 -2.67 -6.53 -8.85
N SER A 68 -3.90 -6.01 -8.85
CA SER A 68 -4.80 -6.15 -9.99
C SER A 68 -5.65 -4.92 -10.09
N SER A 69 -5.59 -4.26 -11.24
CA SER A 69 -6.36 -3.05 -11.42
C SER A 69 -7.85 -3.33 -11.51
N VAL A 70 -8.63 -2.56 -10.76
CA VAL A 70 -10.09 -2.48 -10.88
C VAL A 70 -10.52 -1.31 -11.76
N LEU A 71 -9.59 -0.45 -12.18
CA LEU A 71 -9.85 0.76 -12.97
C LEU A 71 -9.04 0.76 -14.29
N PRO A 72 -9.63 1.14 -15.44
CA PRO A 72 -8.96 1.04 -16.74
C PRO A 72 -7.62 1.80 -16.84
N ASN A 73 -7.48 2.89 -16.07
CA ASN A 73 -6.34 3.80 -16.15
C ASN A 73 -5.28 3.57 -15.07
N ILE A 74 -5.50 2.62 -14.15
CA ILE A 74 -4.51 2.27 -13.13
C ILE A 74 -3.80 1.01 -13.60
N ALA A 75 -2.48 1.07 -13.75
CA ALA A 75 -1.68 -0.11 -14.07
C ALA A 75 -1.45 -0.96 -12.81
N ALA A 76 -1.42 -2.28 -12.97
CA ALA A 76 -0.97 -3.17 -11.91
C ALA A 76 0.57 -3.18 -11.84
N TYR A 77 1.11 -3.27 -10.63
CA TYR A 77 2.51 -3.54 -10.39
C TYR A 77 2.86 -4.94 -10.88
N THR A 78 3.91 -5.03 -11.70
CA THR A 78 4.36 -6.29 -12.33
C THR A 78 5.66 -6.82 -11.76
N GLY A 79 6.30 -6.07 -10.86
CA GLY A 79 7.49 -6.52 -10.16
C GLY A 79 7.18 -7.53 -9.05
N GLU A 80 8.24 -8.08 -8.46
CA GLU A 80 8.11 -9.02 -7.35
C GLU A 80 7.76 -8.30 -6.04
N LEU A 81 6.91 -8.93 -5.23
CA LEU A 81 6.64 -8.50 -3.86
C LEU A 81 7.74 -8.98 -2.91
N PRO A 82 8.10 -8.19 -1.88
CA PRO A 82 9.06 -8.60 -0.89
C PRO A 82 8.54 -9.75 -0.03
N ARG A 83 9.46 -10.51 0.58
CA ARG A 83 9.09 -11.57 1.52
C ARG A 83 8.46 -10.95 2.77
N PRO A 84 7.30 -11.44 3.24
CA PRO A 84 6.76 -12.77 2.95
C PRO A 84 5.67 -12.83 1.85
N PHE A 85 5.36 -11.71 1.20
CA PHE A 85 4.21 -11.53 0.29
C PHE A 85 4.39 -12.03 -1.14
N GLY A 86 5.42 -12.85 -1.40
CA GLY A 86 5.67 -13.41 -2.73
C GLY A 86 4.45 -14.15 -3.31
N THR A 87 4.42 -14.31 -4.64
CA THR A 87 3.30 -14.92 -5.35
C THR A 87 3.31 -16.47 -5.29
N PRO A 88 2.14 -17.14 -5.36
CA PRO A 88 0.79 -16.58 -5.29
C PRO A 88 0.46 -16.08 -3.87
N LEU A 89 -0.19 -14.92 -3.80
CA LEU A 89 -0.69 -14.33 -2.55
C LEU A 89 -2.20 -14.60 -2.44
N SER A 90 -2.64 -15.10 -1.29
CA SER A 90 -4.06 -15.35 -1.00
C SER A 90 -4.39 -14.90 0.41
N ARG A 91 -5.68 -14.78 0.71
CA ARG A 91 -6.17 -14.43 2.06
C ARG A 91 -5.70 -15.45 3.10
N GLU A 92 -5.80 -16.75 2.80
CA GLU A 92 -5.37 -17.83 3.69
C GLU A 92 -3.88 -17.74 3.97
N ARG A 93 -3.07 -17.43 2.94
CA ARG A 93 -1.63 -17.25 3.10
C ARG A 93 -1.33 -16.04 3.99
N LEU A 94 -2.05 -14.94 3.83
CA LEU A 94 -1.88 -13.76 4.69
C LEU A 94 -2.22 -14.06 6.15
N GLN A 95 -3.28 -14.83 6.41
CA GLN A 95 -3.62 -15.26 7.76
C GLN A 95 -2.55 -16.15 8.40
N VAL A 96 -1.93 -17.04 7.62
CA VAL A 96 -0.79 -17.85 8.09
C VAL A 96 0.44 -16.97 8.39
N LEU A 97 0.66 -15.92 7.59
CA LEU A 97 1.84 -15.06 7.71
C LEU A 97 1.71 -13.99 8.82
N LEU A 98 0.52 -13.42 8.97
CA LEU A 98 0.25 -12.23 9.79
C LEU A 98 -0.68 -12.51 10.97
N GLY A 99 -1.28 -13.70 11.05
CA GLY A 99 -2.30 -14.04 12.03
C GLY A 99 -3.69 -13.53 11.66
N ASP A 100 -4.54 -13.36 12.67
CA ASP A 100 -5.91 -12.90 12.47
C ASP A 100 -5.97 -11.43 12.05
N ALA A 101 -6.90 -11.10 11.15
CA ALA A 101 -7.17 -9.72 10.78
C ALA A 101 -7.72 -8.94 11.98
N LEU A 102 -7.21 -7.72 12.19
CA LEU A 102 -7.70 -6.79 13.19
C LEU A 102 -9.11 -6.29 12.87
N LEU A 103 -9.37 -6.06 11.58
CA LEU A 103 -10.64 -5.56 11.07
C LEU A 103 -10.97 -6.21 9.73
N TYR A 104 -12.26 -6.33 9.49
CA TYR A 104 -12.82 -6.76 8.21
C TYR A 104 -14.08 -5.96 7.90
N THR A 105 -14.11 -5.30 6.75
CA THR A 105 -15.25 -4.46 6.35
C THR A 105 -16.28 -5.18 5.48
N GLY A 106 -15.99 -6.41 5.01
CA GLY A 106 -16.90 -7.14 4.13
C GLY A 106 -17.07 -6.52 2.74
N PRO A 107 -17.72 -7.23 1.79
CA PRO A 107 -18.00 -6.69 0.47
C PRO A 107 -18.82 -5.39 0.54
N ILE A 108 -18.37 -4.36 -0.18
CA ILE A 108 -19.04 -3.05 -0.29
C ILE A 108 -19.24 -2.68 -1.76
N THR A 109 -20.19 -1.78 -2.02
CA THR A 109 -20.37 -1.18 -3.36
C THR A 109 -19.94 0.27 -3.32
N LEU A 110 -18.86 0.59 -4.03
CA LEU A 110 -18.37 1.95 -4.20
C LEU A 110 -19.00 2.59 -5.44
N PRO A 111 -19.01 3.94 -5.52
CA PRO A 111 -19.43 4.65 -6.72
C PRO A 111 -18.68 4.16 -7.97
N LYS A 112 -19.32 4.32 -9.14
CA LYS A 112 -18.65 4.09 -10.42
C LYS A 112 -17.46 5.05 -10.55
N PRO A 113 -16.36 4.65 -11.19
CA PRO A 113 -16.18 3.39 -11.95
C PRO A 113 -15.79 2.16 -11.13
N ILE A 114 -15.57 2.26 -9.81
CA ILE A 114 -15.05 1.16 -8.98
C ILE A 114 -16.07 0.04 -8.80
N GLY A 115 -17.31 0.37 -8.40
CA GLY A 115 -18.38 -0.62 -8.24
C GLY A 115 -18.18 -1.57 -7.06
N ALA A 116 -18.64 -2.82 -7.19
CA ALA A 116 -18.64 -3.81 -6.10
C ALA A 116 -17.24 -4.39 -5.82
N THR A 117 -16.83 -4.40 -4.56
CA THR A 117 -15.56 -4.94 -4.06
C THR A 117 -15.79 -6.10 -3.09
N GLY A 118 -14.73 -6.87 -2.77
CA GLY A 118 -14.76 -7.92 -1.76
C GLY A 118 -14.52 -7.40 -0.33
N GLY A 119 -14.36 -6.09 -0.18
CA GLY A 119 -14.02 -5.44 1.08
C GLY A 119 -12.53 -5.29 1.31
N THR A 120 -12.20 -4.99 2.56
CA THR A 120 -10.82 -4.81 3.02
C THR A 120 -10.63 -5.56 4.34
N GLU A 121 -9.48 -6.19 4.50
CA GLU A 121 -8.97 -6.66 5.79
C GLU A 121 -7.77 -5.83 6.22
N VAL A 122 -7.62 -5.66 7.54
CA VAL A 122 -6.44 -4.99 8.10
C VAL A 122 -5.69 -5.98 8.97
N PHE A 123 -4.41 -6.14 8.69
CA PHE A 123 -3.48 -6.93 9.49
C PHE A 123 -2.46 -6.01 10.14
N GLN A 124 -1.84 -6.47 11.21
CA GLN A 124 -0.68 -5.80 11.80
C GLN A 124 0.54 -6.68 11.60
N GLU A 125 1.54 -6.14 10.93
CA GLU A 125 2.86 -6.76 10.82
C GLU A 125 3.68 -6.35 12.04
N ARG A 126 4.30 -7.35 12.70
CA ARG A 126 5.14 -7.14 13.87
C ARG A 126 6.46 -7.87 13.64
N GLY A 127 7.43 -7.16 13.09
CA GLY A 127 8.83 -7.57 13.13
C GLY A 127 9.60 -7.51 11.81
N ILE A 128 9.03 -7.95 10.67
CA ILE A 128 9.79 -8.08 9.41
C ILE A 128 10.19 -6.71 8.86
N TYR A 129 9.27 -5.75 8.90
CA TYR A 129 9.48 -4.41 8.34
C TYR A 129 9.56 -3.31 9.39
N GLY A 130 9.25 -3.61 10.65
CA GLY A 130 9.31 -2.68 11.75
C GLY A 130 8.28 -3.02 12.83
N ASP A 131 8.26 -2.19 13.88
CA ASP A 131 7.20 -2.24 14.88
C ASP A 131 6.00 -1.41 14.38
N ASP A 132 4.81 -2.02 14.42
CA ASP A 132 3.52 -1.38 14.16
C ASP A 132 3.22 -0.90 12.72
N ILE A 133 3.59 -1.70 11.71
CA ILE A 133 3.09 -1.50 10.34
C ILE A 133 1.72 -2.16 10.18
N TYR A 134 0.76 -1.41 9.66
CA TYR A 134 -0.56 -1.92 9.30
C TYR A 134 -0.61 -2.22 7.81
N ILE A 135 -1.24 -3.34 7.48
CA ILE A 135 -1.37 -3.82 6.11
C ILE A 135 -2.86 -3.92 5.78
N TYR A 136 -3.32 -3.02 4.92
CA TYR A 136 -4.66 -3.08 4.36
C TYR A 136 -4.64 -3.93 3.10
N VAL A 137 -5.48 -4.94 3.07
CA VAL A 137 -5.59 -5.90 1.97
C VAL A 137 -6.95 -5.70 1.35
N SER A 138 -6.98 -5.11 0.15
CA SER A 138 -8.22 -4.89 -0.58
C SER A 138 -8.52 -6.07 -1.50
N TYR A 139 -9.80 -6.43 -1.57
CA TYR A 139 -10.27 -7.55 -2.36
C TYR A 139 -11.16 -7.09 -3.51
N ARG A 140 -11.03 -7.75 -4.66
CA ARG A 140 -12.05 -7.73 -5.71
C ARG A 140 -13.29 -8.52 -5.28
N ARG A 141 -14.38 -8.40 -6.04
CA ARG A 141 -15.63 -9.14 -5.80
C ARG A 141 -15.44 -10.67 -5.78
N ASP A 142 -14.49 -11.20 -6.52
CA ASP A 142 -14.13 -12.62 -6.54
C ASP A 142 -13.15 -13.02 -5.42
N MET A 143 -12.93 -12.14 -4.44
CA MET A 143 -12.01 -12.30 -3.30
C MET A 143 -10.53 -12.44 -3.68
N ALA A 144 -10.16 -12.19 -4.94
CA ALA A 144 -8.76 -12.01 -5.30
C ALA A 144 -8.23 -10.70 -4.72
N ILE A 145 -6.99 -10.72 -4.22
CA ILE A 145 -6.34 -9.52 -3.68
C ILE A 145 -6.06 -8.55 -4.83
N SER A 146 -6.57 -7.33 -4.72
CA SER A 146 -6.37 -6.26 -5.70
C SER A 146 -5.29 -5.27 -5.30
N LYS A 147 -5.10 -5.04 -4.01
CA LYS A 147 -4.17 -4.03 -3.50
C LYS A 147 -3.65 -4.40 -2.11
N LEU A 148 -2.38 -4.08 -1.87
CA LEU A 148 -1.79 -4.01 -0.54
C LEU A 148 -1.47 -2.54 -0.23
N THR A 149 -1.83 -2.07 0.95
CA THR A 149 -1.39 -0.77 1.45
C THR A 149 -0.67 -0.97 2.78
N PHE A 150 0.56 -0.47 2.86
CA PHE A 150 1.39 -0.47 4.06
C PHE A 150 1.38 0.92 4.68
N CYS A 151 1.09 1.07 5.96
CA CYS A 151 1.10 2.36 6.63
C CYS A 151 1.43 2.29 8.12
N LEU A 152 1.76 3.44 8.70
CA LEU A 152 2.03 3.59 10.15
C LEU A 152 0.75 3.84 10.96
N ASP A 153 -0.29 4.38 10.33
CA ASP A 153 -1.48 4.77 11.05
C ASP A 153 -2.34 3.56 11.39
N LYS A 154 -2.61 3.41 12.68
CA LYS A 154 -3.51 2.39 13.18
C LYS A 154 -4.89 2.59 12.55
N PRO A 155 -5.55 1.53 12.08
CA PRO A 155 -6.93 1.63 11.66
C PRO A 155 -7.81 2.20 12.78
N THR A 156 -8.52 3.27 12.47
CA THR A 156 -9.61 3.79 13.29
C THR A 156 -10.87 2.95 13.02
N VAL A 157 -11.46 2.45 14.11
CA VAL A 157 -12.73 1.69 14.11
C VAL A 157 -13.90 2.66 14.17
#